data_AF-A0A7G2EZL7-F1
#
_entry.id   AF-A0A7G2EZL7-F1
#
_cell.length_a   1.000
_cell.length_b   1.000
_cell.length_c   1.000
_cell.angle_alpha   90.00
_cell.angle_beta   90.00
_cell.angle_gamma   90.00
#
_symmetry.space_group_name_H-M   'P 1'
#
loop_
_entity.id
_entity.type
_entity.pdbx_description
1 polymer ?
#
loop_
_entity_poly.entity_id
_entity_poly.type
_entity_poly.pdbx_seq_one_letter_code
_entity_poly.pdbx_strand_id
1 'polypeptide(L)' 'MSLSRRDPLVVGSVVGDVLDPFTRLVSLKVTYGHREVTNGLDLRPSQVLNKPIVEIGGDDFRNFYTLVIFSPSFLLSSLI' A
#
# COMPACT_ATOMS: atom_id res chain seq x y z
N MET A 1 7.58 14.11 -9.16
CA MET A 1 8.98 13.64 -9.05
C MET A 1 9.03 12.20 -9.54
N SER A 2 9.87 11.91 -10.53
CA SER A 2 10.14 10.52 -10.97
C SER A 2 10.75 9.71 -9.82
N LEU A 3 10.43 8.42 -9.75
CA LEU A 3 10.97 7.53 -8.71
C LEU A 3 12.51 7.49 -8.78
N SER A 4 13.15 7.80 -7.65
CA SER A 4 14.61 7.68 -7.51
C SER A 4 14.99 6.20 -7.35
N ARG A 5 16.21 5.82 -7.74
CA ARG A 5 16.74 4.47 -7.48
C ARG A 5 16.74 4.09 -5.99
N ARG A 6 16.72 5.09 -5.09
CA ARG A 6 16.66 4.90 -3.64
C ARG A 6 15.23 4.88 -3.08
N ASP A 7 14.22 4.93 -3.95
CA ASP A 7 12.84 4.89 -3.52
C ASP A 7 12.51 3.54 -2.88
N PRO A 8 11.85 3.49 -1.71
CA PRO A 8 11.54 2.23 -1.03
C PRO A 8 10.76 1.22 -1.89
N LEU A 9 9.89 1.67 -2.81
CA LEU A 9 9.16 0.76 -3.70
C LEU A 9 10.05 0.17 -4.80
N VAL A 10 11.11 0.86 -5.17
CA VAL A 10 12.12 0.36 -6.12
C VAL A 10 13.08 -0.58 -5.39
N VAL A 11 13.53 -0.20 -4.20
CA VAL A 11 14.45 -1.02 -3.37
C VAL A 11 13.78 -2.34 -2.94
N GLY A 12 12.48 -2.31 -2.64
CA GLY A 12 11.68 -3.50 -2.34
C GLY A 12 11.15 -4.26 -3.55
N SER A 13 11.60 -3.93 -4.77
CA SER A 13 11.20 -4.54 -6.06
C SER A 13 9.71 -4.48 -6.41
N VAL A 14 8.88 -3.77 -5.63
CA VAL A 14 7.44 -3.61 -5.92
C VAL A 14 7.23 -2.92 -7.27
N VAL A 15 8.03 -1.89 -7.55
CA VAL A 15 8.12 -1.30 -8.89
C VAL A 15 9.06 -2.17 -9.72
N GLY A 16 8.53 -2.73 -10.81
CA GLY A 16 9.17 -3.77 -11.61
C GLY A 16 8.41 -5.09 -11.54
N ASP A 17 8.16 -5.61 -10.32
CA ASP A 17 7.47 -6.90 -10.15
C ASP A 17 5.93 -6.76 -10.17
N VAL A 18 5.40 -5.66 -9.65
CA VAL A 18 3.93 -5.45 -9.49
C VAL A 18 3.44 -4.21 -10.24
N LEU A 19 4.21 -3.13 -10.21
CA LEU A 19 3.84 -1.84 -10.80
C LEU A 19 4.89 -1.36 -11.78
N ASP A 20 4.46 -0.73 -12.86
CA ASP A 20 5.35 0.08 -13.70
C ASP A 20 5.81 1.35 -12.94
N PRO A 21 6.98 1.92 -13.27
CA PRO A 21 7.41 3.18 -12.69
C PRO A 21 6.38 4.30 -12.86
N PHE A 22 6.04 4.98 -11.77
CA PHE A 22 4.99 6.01 -11.76
C PHE A 22 5.39 7.24 -10.94
N THR A 23 4.69 8.35 -11.11
CA THR A 23 4.84 9.53 -10.24
C THR A 23 3.72 9.54 -9.21
N ARG A 24 4.06 9.67 -7.92
CA ARG A 24 3.06 9.84 -6.85
C ARG A 24 2.45 11.23 -6.93
N LEU A 25 1.16 11.30 -7.21
CA LEU A 25 0.40 12.57 -7.30
C LEU A 25 -0.61 12.74 -6.17
N VAL A 26 -1.11 11.65 -5.62
CA VAL A 26 -2.15 11.64 -4.59
C VAL A 26 -1.59 11.01 -3.33
N SER A 27 -1.86 11.60 -2.17
CA SER A 27 -1.51 11.01 -0.89
C SER A 27 -2.42 9.84 -0.56
N LEU A 28 -1.83 8.78 -0.02
CA LEU A 28 -2.53 7.59 0.45
C LEU A 28 -2.03 7.29 1.86
N LYS A 29 -2.95 7.25 2.82
CA LYS A 29 -2.67 6.85 4.20
C LYS A 29 -3.53 5.64 4.53
N VAL A 30 -2.86 4.59 5.00
CA VAL A 30 -3.49 3.32 5.41
C VAL A 30 -3.12 3.08 6.86
N THR A 31 -4.12 2.82 7.71
CA THR A 31 -3.92 2.63 9.15
C THR A 31 -4.57 1.33 9.61
N TYR A 32 -3.80 0.46 10.26
CA TYR A 32 -4.29 -0.72 10.97
C TYR A 32 -4.24 -0.46 12.48
N GLY A 33 -5.40 -0.39 13.13
CA GLY A 33 -5.50 0.00 14.54
C GLY A 33 -4.92 1.40 14.77
N HIS A 34 -3.80 1.50 15.49
CA HIS A 34 -3.11 2.76 15.75
C HIS A 34 -1.78 2.91 14.97
N ARG A 35 -1.52 2.04 13.98
CA ARG A 35 -0.28 2.04 13.21
C ARG A 35 -0.55 2.43 11.76
N GLU A 36 0.08 3.51 11.32
CA GLU A 36 0.14 3.90 9.91
C GLU A 36 1.10 3.00 9.14
N VAL A 37 0.70 2.54 7.96
CA VAL A 37 1.49 1.69 7.09
C VAL A 37 2.49 2.54 6.32
N THR A 38 3.77 2.19 6.43
CA THR A 38 4.86 2.75 5.63
C THR A 38 5.53 1.65 4.80
N ASN A 39 6.20 2.03 3.71
CA ASN A 39 6.91 1.05 2.87
C ASN A 39 7.95 0.27 3.70
N GLY A 40 7.86 -1.05 3.68
CA GLY A 40 8.76 -1.94 4.44
C GLY A 40 8.38 -2.10 5.93
N LEU A 41 7.21 -1.64 6.37
CA LEU A 41 6.75 -1.85 7.75
C LEU A 41 6.33 -3.31 7.98
N ASP A 42 6.96 -3.97 8.95
CA ASP A 42 6.52 -5.28 9.39
C ASP A 42 5.25 -5.22 10.25
N LEU A 43 4.22 -5.92 9.78
CA LEU A 43 2.97 -6.14 10.48
C LEU A 43 2.76 -7.63 10.72
N ARG A 44 2.38 -7.99 11.95
CA ARG A 44 2.00 -9.37 12.28
C ARG A 44 0.64 -9.69 11.65
N PRO A 45 0.35 -10.95 11.28
CA PRO A 45 -0.96 -11.36 10.79
C PRO A 45 -2.12 -10.93 11.71
N SER A 46 -1.92 -11.00 13.04
CA SER A 46 -2.92 -10.56 14.02
C SER A 46 -3.23 -9.06 13.99
N GLN A 47 -2.34 -8.23 13.44
CA GLN A 47 -2.52 -6.78 13.32
C GLN A 47 -3.33 -6.39 12.08
N VAL A 48 -3.46 -7.30 11.10
CA VAL A 48 -4.12 -7.04 9.80
C VAL A 48 -5.41 -7.83 9.61
N LEU A 49 -5.95 -8.42 10.69
CA LEU A 49 -7.19 -9.19 10.66
C LEU A 49 -8.40 -8.36 10.23
N ASN A 50 -8.45 -7.10 10.67
CA ASN A 50 -9.55 -6.19 10.35
C ASN A 50 -9.19 -5.27 9.18
N LYS A 51 -10.19 -4.83 8.43
CA LYS A 51 -10.01 -3.86 7.34
C LYS A 51 -9.35 -2.56 7.87
N PRO A 52 -8.36 -2.00 7.16
CA PRO A 52 -7.73 -0.75 7.58
C PRO A 52 -8.63 0.46 7.34
N ILE A 53 -8.32 1.54 8.04
CA ILE A 53 -8.79 2.88 7.70
C ILE A 53 -7.93 3.39 6.55
N VAL A 54 -8.58 3.89 5.50
CA VAL A 54 -7.93 4.42 4.32
C VAL A 54 -8.36 5.86 4.11
N GLU A 55 -7.38 6.74 4.03
CA GLU A 55 -7.56 8.15 3.71
C GLU A 55 -6.82 8.43 2.40
N ILE A 56 -7.54 9.00 1.43
CA ILE A 56 -7.00 9.36 0.12
C ILE A 56 -7.10 10.88 0.00
N GLY A 57 -5.99 11.53 -0.36
CA GLY A 57 -5.99 12.95 -0.67
C GLY A 57 -6.54 13.24 -2.08
N GLY A 58 -6.08 14.34 -2.65
CA GLY A 58 -6.48 14.79 -3.97
C GLY A 58 -7.24 16.12 -3.90
N ASP A 59 -7.04 16.95 -4.91
CA ASP A 59 -7.53 18.33 -4.92
C ASP A 59 -8.93 18.47 -5.55
N ASP A 60 -9.42 17.41 -6.18
CA ASP A 60 -10.71 17.39 -6.87
C ASP A 60 -11.56 16.19 -6.44
N PHE A 61 -12.65 16.50 -5.74
CA PHE A 61 -13.64 15.55 -5.22
C PHE A 61 -14.47 14.83 -6.30
N ARG A 62 -14.36 15.23 -7.57
CA ARG A 62 -15.01 14.54 -8.69
C ARG A 62 -14.25 13.29 -9.12
N ASN A 63 -13.00 13.15 -8.68
CA ASN A 63 -12.22 11.96 -8.98
C ASN A 63 -12.63 10.82 -8.04
N PHE A 64 -12.86 9.66 -8.66
CA PHE A 64 -13.09 8.41 -7.94
C PHE A 64 -11.85 7.54 -8.09
N TYR A 65 -11.41 7.00 -6.95
CA TYR A 65 -10.21 6.18 -6.89
C TYR A 65 -10.58 4.74 -6.55
N THR A 66 -9.84 3.81 -7.15
CA THR A 66 -9.92 2.39 -6.83
C THR A 66 -8.70 2.00 -6.01
N LEU A 67 -8.93 1.41 -4.83
CA LEU A 67 -7.87 0.84 -4.00
C LEU A 67 -7.75 -0.66 -4.26
N VAL A 68 -6.55 -1.12 -4.59
CA VAL A 68 -6.22 -2.54 -4.73
C VAL A 68 -5.26 -2.93 -3.61
N ILE A 69 -5.62 -3.94 -2.82
CA ILE A 69 -4.75 -4.55 -1.82
C ILE A 69 -4.34 -5.91 -2.36
N PHE A 70 -3.03 -6.12 -2.53
CA PHE A 70 -2.48 -7.37 -3.03
C PHE A 70 -1.46 -7.92 -2.03
N SER A 71 -1.54 -9.21 -1.73
CA SER A 71 -0.54 -9.94 -0.93
C SER A 71 0.00 -11.08 -1.77
N PRO A 72 1.28 -11.07 -2.16
CA PRO A 72 1.88 -12.16 -2.94
C PRO A 72 2.02 -13.46 -2.13
N SER A 73 1.87 -13.42 -0.80
CA SER A 73 1.83 -14.62 0.03
C SER A 73 0.40 -15.19 0.10
N PHE A 74 0.04 -16.00 -0.91
CA PHE A 74 -1.11 -16.90 -0.79
C PHE A 74 -0.72 -18.10 0.11
N LEU A 75 -0.54 -17.85 1.40
CA LEU A 75 -0.72 -18.90 2.40
C LEU A 75 -2.06 -18.64 3.07
N LEU A 76 -3.08 -19.31 2.53
CA LEU A 76 -4.32 -19.65 3.21
C LEU A 76 -3.98 -20.24 4.58
N SER A 77 -3.96 -19.41 5.63
CA SER A 77 -3.97 -19.91 7.00
C SER A 77 -4.96 -19.14 7.87
N SER A 78 -6.21 -19.12 7.44
CA SER A 78 -7.36 -19.04 8.34
C SER A 78 -8.65 -19.07 7.53
N LEU A 79 -9.13 -20.29 7.23
CA LEU A 79 -10.52 -20.72 6.97
C LEU A 79 -10.53 -21.89 5.95
N ILE A 80 -10.07 -23.07 6.38
CA ILE A 80 -10.84 -24.35 6.41
C ILE A 80 -10.27 -25.15 7.60
#